data_AF-A0A6I7MZU2-F1
#
_entry.id   AF-A0A6I7MZU2-F1
#
_cell.length_a   1.000
_cell.length_b   1.000
_cell.length_c   1.000
_cell.angle_alpha   90.00
_cell.angle_beta   90.00
_cell.angle_gamma   90.00
#
_symmetry.space_group_name_H-M   'P 1'
#
loop_
_entity.id
_entity.type
_entity.pdbx_description
1 polymer ?
#
loop_
_entity_poly.entity_id
_entity_poly.type
_entity_poly.pdbx_seq_one_letter_code
_entity_poly.pdbx_strand_id
1 'polypeptide(L)' 'MTTPSSEQEGLVRVLARGDVLALAFGAMIGWGWIVLTGTAIQSAGSLGAIVAFIIGGLAIVLVGLTYA' A
#
# COMPACT_ATOMS: atom_id res chain seq x y z
N MET A 1 3.03 -31.12 -38.98
CA MET A 1 3.37 -30.93 -37.57
C MET A 1 2.87 -29.57 -37.14
N THR A 2 1.70 -29.49 -36.51
CA THR A 2 1.12 -28.25 -35.99
C THR A 2 1.45 -28.17 -34.51
N THR A 3 2.36 -27.25 -34.15
CA THR A 3 2.66 -26.91 -32.76
C THR A 3 1.41 -26.31 -32.11
N PRO A 4 0.97 -26.74 -30.92
CA PRO A 4 -0.05 -26.01 -30.19
C PRO A 4 0.60 -24.69 -29.75
N SER A 5 0.11 -23.59 -30.30
CA SER A 5 0.35 -22.26 -29.76
C SER A 5 -0.15 -22.27 -28.32
N SER A 6 0.77 -22.07 -27.37
CA SER A 6 0.44 -21.79 -25.98
C SER A 6 -0.42 -20.54 -25.93
N GLU A 7 -1.75 -20.72 -25.91
CA GLU A 7 -2.68 -19.64 -25.62
C GLU A 7 -2.35 -19.14 -24.22
N GLN A 8 -1.82 -17.92 -24.16
CA GLN A 8 -1.80 -17.16 -22.93
C GLN A 8 -3.25 -16.80 -22.64
N GLU A 9 -3.95 -17.65 -21.88
CA GLU A 9 -5.21 -17.28 -21.23
C GLU A 9 -4.90 -16.11 -20.29
N GLY A 10 -5.02 -14.90 -20.81
CA GLY A 10 -4.86 -13.67 -20.05
C GLY A 10 -6.04 -13.45 -19.12
N LEU A 11 -5.80 -12.83 -17.96
CA LEU A 11 -6.88 -12.41 -17.09
C LEU A 11 -7.77 -11.38 -17.81
N VAL A 12 -9.08 -11.59 -17.77
CA VAL A 12 -10.06 -10.59 -18.19
C VAL A 12 -10.02 -9.44 -17.19
N ARG A 13 -9.97 -8.20 -17.70
CA ARG A 13 -10.00 -6.99 -16.85
C ARG A 13 -11.41 -6.78 -16.30
N VAL A 14 -11.63 -7.22 -15.07
CA VAL A 14 -12.92 -7.07 -14.35
C VAL A 14 -12.87 -5.96 -13.29
N LEU A 15 -11.67 -5.59 -12.81
CA LEU A 15 -11.48 -4.58 -11.77
C LEU A 15 -11.80 -3.17 -12.28
N ALA A 16 -12.81 -2.53 -11.69
CA ALA A 16 -13.08 -1.12 -11.86
C ALA A 16 -12.12 -0.26 -11.02
N ARG A 17 -12.10 1.06 -11.26
CA ARG A 17 -11.21 1.99 -10.52
C ARG A 17 -11.40 1.93 -9.00
N GLY A 18 -12.65 1.77 -8.55
CA GLY A 18 -12.98 1.61 -7.13
C GLY A 18 -12.43 0.32 -6.53
N ASP A 19 -12.51 -0.79 -7.27
CA ASP A 19 -12.00 -2.10 -6.82
C ASP A 19 -10.47 -2.07 -6.71
N VAL A 20 -9.79 -1.40 -7.65
CA VAL A 20 -8.34 -1.21 -7.59
C VAL A 20 -7.95 -0.37 -6.38
N LEU A 21 -8.71 0.68 -6.05
CA LEU A 21 -8.45 1.50 -4.86
C LEU A 21 -8.65 0.70 -3.56
N ALA A 22 -9.73 -0.07 -3.47
CA ALA A 22 -10.00 -0.93 -2.32
C ALA A 22 -8.92 -2.01 -2.15
N LEU A 23 -8.49 -2.63 -3.25
CA LEU A 23 -7.41 -3.61 -3.28
C LEU A 23 -6.08 -2.98 -2.83
N ALA A 24 -5.70 -1.83 -3.40
CA ALA A 24 -4.48 -1.14 -3.05
C ALA A 24 -4.48 -0.70 -1.57
N PHE A 25 -5.58 -0.14 -1.09
CA PHE A 25 -5.72 0.24 0.31
C PHE A 25 -5.62 -0.98 1.25
N GLY A 26 -6.32 -2.07 0.93
CA GLY A 26 -6.26 -3.31 1.70
C GLY A 26 -4.87 -3.96 1.69
N ALA A 27 -4.13 -3.84 0.59
CA ALA A 27 -2.75 -4.33 0.50
C ALA A 27 -1.75 -3.45 1.28
N MET A 28 -2.03 -2.15 1.43
CA MET A 28 -1.17 -1.20 2.16
C MET A 28 -1.38 -1.25 3.68
N ILE A 29 -2.62 -1.41 4.14
CA ILE A 29 -2.95 -1.39 5.57
C ILE A 29 -2.74 -2.78 6.20
N GLY A 30 -1.59 -2.97 6.84
CA GLY A 30 -1.26 -4.18 7.59
C GLY A 30 -1.43 -4.05 9.11
N TRP A 31 -1.05 -5.09 9.86
CA TRP A 31 -1.07 -5.10 11.33
C TRP A 31 0.08 -4.29 11.98
N GLY A 32 1.14 -4.00 11.21
CA GLY A 32 2.39 -3.44 11.74
C GLY A 32 2.23 -2.09 12.45
N TRP A 33 1.35 -1.22 11.98
CA TRP A 33 1.16 0.09 12.60
C TRP A 33 0.56 -0.01 14.01
N ILE A 34 -0.29 -1.00 14.30
CA ILE A 34 -0.88 -1.19 15.64
C ILE A 34 0.20 -1.60 16.64
N VAL A 35 1.07 -2.53 16.26
CA VAL A 35 2.16 -3.02 17.13
C VAL A 35 3.22 -1.94 17.36
N LEU A 36 3.59 -1.19 16.32
CA LEU A 36 4.64 -0.17 16.40
C LEU A 36 4.15 1.15 17.01
N THR A 37 2.85 1.45 17.00
CA THR A 37 2.36 2.72 17.56
C THR A 37 2.68 2.81 19.06
N GLY A 38 2.56 1.71 19.80
CA GLY A 38 2.94 1.66 21.23
C GLY A 38 4.40 2.03 21.45
N THR A 39 5.32 1.44 20.67
CA THR A 39 6.76 1.72 20.80
C THR A 39 7.12 3.13 20.31
N ALA A 40 6.46 3.62 19.26
CA ALA A 40 6.63 4.98 18.77
C ALA A 40 6.21 6.02 19.82
N ILE A 41 5.08 5.81 20.49
CA ILE A 41 4.61 6.68 21.57
C ILE A 41 5.53 6.57 22.79
N GLN A 42 5.93 5.35 23.19
CA GLN A 42 6.78 5.16 24.37
C GLN A 42 8.16 5.82 24.21
N SER A 43 8.69 5.84 22.99
CA SER A 43 10.02 6.38 22.68
C SER A 43 10.03 7.90 22.47
N ALA A 44 9.07 8.44 21.72
CA ALA A 44 9.05 9.86 21.32
C ALA A 44 7.99 10.71 22.05
N GLY A 45 7.14 10.08 22.87
CA GLY A 45 5.94 10.70 23.43
C GLY A 45 4.82 10.84 22.38
N SER A 46 3.63 11.25 22.83
CA SER A 46 2.46 11.42 21.95
C SER A 46 2.70 12.45 20.85
N LEU A 47 3.30 13.59 21.20
CA LEU A 47 3.57 14.66 20.25
C LEU A 47 4.63 14.25 19.21
N GLY A 48 5.69 13.55 19.65
CA GLY A 48 6.71 13.03 18.74
C GLY A 48 6.15 11.98 17.78
N ALA A 49 5.28 11.09 18.25
CA ALA A 49 4.62 10.10 17.41
C ALA A 49 3.74 10.75 16.34
N ILE A 50 2.95 11.78 16.69
CA ILE A 50 2.12 12.53 15.72
C ILE A 50 2.99 13.15 14.62
N VAL A 51 4.07 13.83 14.99
CA VAL A 51 4.98 14.46 14.02
C VAL A 51 5.65 13.42 13.13
N ALA A 52 6.09 12.29 13.70
CA ALA A 52 6.67 11.19 12.92
C ALA A 52 5.67 10.61 11.90
N PHE A 53 4.40 10.44 12.27
CA PHE A 53 3.35 10.00 11.35
C PHE A 53 3.09 11.01 10.22
N ILE A 54 3.10 12.31 10.51
CA ILE A 54 2.92 13.35 9.50
C ILE A 54 4.08 13.33 8.49
N ILE A 55 5.31 13.27 8.97
CA ILE A 55 6.51 13.24 8.11
C ILE A 55 6.55 11.95 7.29
N GLY A 56 6.30 10.79 7.93
CA GLY A 56 6.25 9.51 7.25
C GLY A 56 5.14 9.44 6.20
N GLY A 57 3.96 9.98 6.51
CA GLY A 57 2.84 10.09 5.56
C GLY A 57 3.18 10.98 4.36
N LEU A 58 3.82 12.13 4.59
CA LEU A 58 4.27 13.01 3.51
C LEU A 58 5.27 12.29 2.59
N ALA A 59 6.21 11.53 3.15
CA ALA A 59 7.16 10.75 2.35
C ALA A 59 6.44 9.72 1.46
N ILE A 60 5.43 9.02 1.98
CA ILE A 60 4.63 8.06 1.21
C ILE A 60 3.85 8.76 0.08
N VAL A 61 3.32 9.97 0.31
CA VAL A 61 2.63 10.75 -0.74
C VAL A 61 3.60 11.09 -1.89
N LEU A 62 4.82 11.52 -1.58
CA LEU A 62 5.83 11.82 -2.60
C LEU A 62 6.21 10.58 -3.43
N VAL A 63 6.36 9.43 -2.76
CA VAL A 63 6.58 8.15 -3.43
C VAL A 63 5.39 7.81 -4.33
N GLY A 64 4.16 7.94 -3.83
CA GLY A 64 2.94 7.73 -4.61
C GLY A 64 2.86 8.61 -5.86
N LEU A 65 3.28 9.88 -5.77
CA LEU A 65 3.33 10.79 -6.90
C LEU A 65 4.38 10.40 -7.96
N THR A 66 5.42 9.66 -7.56
CA THR A 66 6.44 9.13 -8.49
C THR A 66 5.95 7.88 -9.23
N TYR A 67 5.03 7.13 -8.63
CA TYR A 67 4.40 5.95 -9.24
C TYR A 67 3.11 6.26 -10.01
N ALA A 68 2.53 7.45 -9.81
CA ALA A 68 1.34 7.96 -10.51
C ALA A 68 1.67 8.32 -11.96
#